data_AF-A0A5J5SSI9-F1
#
_entry.id   AF-A0A5J5SSI9-F1
#
_cell.length_a   1.000
_cell.length_b   1.000
_cell.length_c   1.000
_cell.angle_alpha   90.00
_cell.angle_beta   90.00
_cell.angle_gamma   90.00
#
_symmetry.space_group_name_H-M   'P 1'
#
loop_
_entity.id
_entity.type
_entity.pdbx_description
1 polymer ?
#
loop_
_entity_poly.entity_id
_entity_poly.type
_entity_poly.pdbx_seq_one_letter_code
_entity_poly.pdbx_strand_id
1 'polypeptide(L)'
;MGSYFPEARDKYVVGKGFVDGWNGLRFDYGNFYASKTFFDPSKNRRILWGWTNESDTAQDDVQKGWAGLQAIPRKVWLDPSGKQLLQWPIEEIETLRGQNVQLSNQELKSGEHIEVKAITAAQADVDITFSIPNLDKAEPFDPSWTNAQDLCGLKGSTVQGGVGPFGLLTLASEKLEEYTPVFFRVFTGLYKHVVLLCSDSGSSSLRKEGLYKPSFAGFVDVDLDDTYKISLRTFLHTCPSNNFFFF
;
A
#
# COMPACT_ATOMS: atom_id res chain seq x y z
N MET A 1 7.09 16.81 7.90
CA MET A 1 8.52 16.95 8.29
C MET A 1 8.76 18.34 8.86
N GLY A 2 9.76 18.52 9.73
CA GLY A 2 10.02 19.80 10.39
C GLY A 2 11.22 19.74 11.34
N SER A 3 11.47 20.85 12.02
CA SER A 3 12.60 21.01 12.94
C SER A 3 12.10 21.26 14.36
N TYR A 4 12.73 20.60 15.32
CA TYR A 4 12.46 20.77 16.73
C TYR A 4 13.59 21.57 17.39
N PHE A 5 13.23 22.63 18.12
CA PHE A 5 14.14 23.57 18.75
C PHE A 5 13.94 23.53 20.27
N PRO A 6 14.68 22.67 21.00
CA PRO A 6 14.52 22.55 22.44
C PRO A 6 14.92 23.84 23.17
N GLU A 7 16.00 24.49 22.71
CA GLU A 7 16.51 25.74 23.30
C GLU A 7 15.62 26.96 23.03
N ALA A 8 14.81 26.92 21.98
CA ALA A 8 13.93 28.02 21.58
C ALA A 8 12.49 27.83 22.09
N ARG A 9 12.36 27.58 23.41
CA ARG A 9 11.08 27.34 24.11
C ARG A 9 10.35 26.06 23.68
N ASP A 10 11.08 24.95 23.50
CA ASP A 10 10.47 23.65 23.26
C ASP A 10 9.51 23.65 22.04
N LYS A 11 10.00 24.19 20.92
CA LYS A 11 9.17 24.51 19.75
C LYS A 11 9.42 23.56 18.58
N TYR A 12 8.35 22.99 18.03
CA TYR A 12 8.36 22.34 16.72
C TYR A 12 7.91 23.30 15.62
N VAL A 13 8.62 23.33 14.50
CA VAL A 13 8.31 24.14 13.32
C VAL A 13 8.20 23.22 12.11
N VAL A 14 7.03 23.23 11.49
CA VAL A 14 6.76 22.49 10.25
C VAL A 14 7.64 23.03 9.13
N GLY A 15 8.29 22.15 8.38
CA GLY A 15 9.14 22.52 7.27
C GLY A 15 8.34 23.17 6.13
N LYS A 16 8.99 24.01 5.33
CA LYS A 16 8.35 24.63 4.16
C LYS A 16 7.86 23.55 3.19
N GLY A 17 6.62 23.67 2.73
CA GLY A 17 5.99 22.69 1.83
C GLY A 17 5.34 21.51 2.53
N PHE A 18 5.40 21.42 3.86
CA PHE A 18 4.67 20.42 4.64
C PHE A 18 3.44 21.03 5.31
N VAL A 19 2.42 20.21 5.45
CA VAL A 19 1.20 20.53 6.18
C VAL A 19 1.14 19.65 7.42
N ASP A 20 0.85 20.27 8.55
CA ASP A 20 0.52 19.56 9.79
C ASP A 20 -1.01 19.43 9.90
N GLY A 21 -1.50 18.20 9.95
CA GLY A 21 -2.93 17.87 9.94
C GLY A 21 -3.34 16.90 8.83
N TRP A 22 -4.65 16.88 8.54
CA TRP A 22 -5.32 15.87 7.70
C TRP A 22 -4.89 15.85 6.24
N ASN A 23 -4.41 16.99 5.75
CA ASN A 23 -3.91 17.17 4.38
C ASN A 23 -2.39 16.90 4.28
N GLY A 24 -1.75 16.49 5.37
CA GLY A 24 -0.34 16.11 5.41
C GLY A 24 -0.09 14.68 4.93
N LEU A 25 1.18 14.27 5.00
CA LEU A 25 1.59 12.89 4.74
C LEU A 25 1.00 11.94 5.78
N ARG A 26 0.76 10.70 5.37
CA ARG A 26 0.22 9.63 6.23
C ARG A 26 1.24 8.52 6.37
N PHE A 27 1.24 7.83 7.52
CA PHE A 27 1.98 6.58 7.66
C PHE A 27 1.36 5.47 6.80
N ASP A 28 0.04 5.46 6.65
CA ASP A 28 -0.64 4.48 5.84
C ASP A 28 -1.83 5.17 5.18
N TYR A 29 -2.09 4.81 3.92
CA TYR A 29 -3.18 5.35 3.13
C TYR A 29 -4.42 4.43 3.15
N GLY A 30 -4.31 3.26 3.79
CA GLY A 30 -5.38 2.32 4.07
C GLY A 30 -6.00 2.48 5.45
N ASN A 31 -6.45 1.37 6.02
CA ASN A 31 -7.05 1.34 7.34
C ASN A 31 -5.99 1.26 8.46
N PHE A 32 -5.63 2.42 9.02
CA PHE A 32 -4.58 2.53 10.02
C PHE A 32 -4.80 3.75 10.92
N TYR A 33 -4.89 3.53 12.23
CA TYR A 33 -5.21 4.57 13.19
C TYR A 33 -4.45 4.40 14.51
N ALA A 34 -4.51 5.45 15.34
CA ALA A 34 -3.94 5.51 16.69
C ALA A 34 -2.46 5.07 16.76
N SER A 35 -1.69 5.39 15.72
CA SER A 35 -0.34 4.90 15.59
C SER A 35 0.61 5.47 16.64
N LYS A 36 1.60 4.68 17.03
CA LYS A 36 2.55 5.05 18.07
C LYS A 36 3.91 4.45 17.80
N THR A 37 4.95 5.25 18.05
CA THR A 37 6.32 4.75 17.95
C THR A 37 6.98 4.59 19.31
N PHE A 38 7.91 3.65 19.39
CA PHE A 38 8.90 3.58 20.47
C PHE A 38 10.29 3.34 19.87
N PHE A 39 11.32 3.64 20.66
CA PHE A 39 12.70 3.34 20.28
C PHE A 39 13.09 1.98 20.84
N ASP A 40 13.59 1.10 19.97
CA ASP A 40 14.17 -0.20 20.31
C ASP A 40 15.69 -0.04 20.44
N PRO A 41 16.24 0.04 21.67
CA PRO A 41 17.67 0.22 21.89
C PRO A 41 18.49 -1.04 21.55
N SER A 42 17.87 -2.22 21.52
CA SER A 42 18.58 -3.49 21.25
C SER A 42 19.05 -3.58 19.81
N LYS A 43 18.28 -3.02 18.88
CA LYS A 43 18.55 -3.02 17.44
C LYS A 43 18.73 -1.61 16.85
N ASN A 44 18.76 -0.58 17.71
CA ASN A 44 18.92 0.82 17.34
C ASN A 44 17.96 1.25 16.21
N ARG A 45 16.66 1.02 16.42
CA ARG A 45 15.61 1.30 15.42
C ARG A 45 14.37 1.92 16.06
N ARG A 46 13.62 2.71 15.28
CA ARG A 46 12.30 3.20 15.69
C ARG A 46 11.24 2.28 15.12
N ILE A 47 10.37 1.78 16.00
CA ILE A 47 9.28 0.87 15.64
C ILE A 47 7.97 1.62 15.69
N LEU A 48 7.15 1.47 14.66
CA LEU A 48 5.79 1.96 14.55
C LEU A 48 4.80 0.81 14.74
N TRP A 49 3.88 1.00 15.68
CA TRP A 49 2.65 0.24 15.81
C TRP A 49 1.46 1.06 15.29
N GLY A 50 0.42 0.39 14.84
CA GLY A 50 -0.84 1.01 14.48
C GLY A 50 -1.99 0.02 14.54
N TRP A 51 -3.16 0.55 14.90
CA TRP A 51 -4.38 -0.20 15.00
C TRP A 51 -5.12 -0.18 13.66
N THR A 52 -5.60 -1.34 13.24
CA THR A 52 -6.48 -1.52 12.09
C THR A 52 -7.81 -2.01 12.62
N ASN A 53 -8.85 -1.17 12.53
CA ASN A 53 -10.19 -1.55 12.97
C ASN A 53 -10.88 -2.45 11.94
N GLU A 54 -12.01 -3.01 12.34
CA GLU A 54 -12.76 -3.89 11.46
C GLU A 54 -13.41 -3.13 10.30
N SER A 55 -13.68 -3.86 9.21
CA SER A 55 -14.40 -3.35 8.03
C SER A 55 -15.72 -4.08 7.79
N ASP A 56 -16.16 -4.89 8.76
CA ASP A 56 -17.50 -5.46 8.84
C ASP A 56 -18.37 -4.70 9.87
N THR A 57 -19.51 -5.27 10.27
CA THR A 57 -20.42 -4.61 11.19
C THR A 57 -20.13 -4.94 12.65
N ALA A 58 -20.56 -4.07 13.57
CA ALA A 58 -20.53 -4.38 15.00
C ALA A 58 -21.32 -5.65 15.38
N GLN A 59 -22.28 -6.09 14.56
CA GLN A 59 -22.97 -7.38 14.76
C GLN A 59 -22.05 -8.55 14.41
N ASP A 60 -21.28 -8.42 13.33
CA ASP A 60 -20.26 -9.40 12.95
C ASP A 60 -19.17 -9.50 14.02
N ASP A 61 -18.76 -8.37 14.60
CA ASP A 61 -17.83 -8.31 15.74
C ASP A 61 -18.32 -9.12 16.93
N VAL A 62 -19.59 -8.93 17.33
CA VAL A 62 -20.20 -9.69 18.43
C VAL A 62 -20.30 -11.18 18.08
N GLN A 63 -20.64 -11.50 16.83
CA GLN A 63 -20.79 -12.89 16.37
C GLN A 63 -19.45 -13.63 16.32
N LYS A 64 -18.40 -13.00 15.81
CA LYS A 64 -17.05 -13.58 15.74
C LYS A 64 -16.33 -13.54 17.10
N GLY A 65 -16.79 -12.70 18.02
CA GLY A 65 -16.34 -12.63 19.42
C GLY A 65 -15.08 -11.80 19.65
N TRP A 66 -14.61 -11.06 18.66
CA TRP A 66 -13.42 -10.20 18.73
C TRP A 66 -13.54 -9.06 17.70
N ALA A 67 -12.79 -7.96 17.90
CA ALA A 67 -12.70 -6.86 16.94
C ALA A 67 -11.38 -6.10 17.10
N GLY A 68 -10.76 -5.74 15.98
CA GLY A 68 -9.56 -4.93 15.91
C GLY A 68 -8.28 -5.75 15.87
N LEU A 69 -7.35 -5.32 15.01
CA LEU A 69 -6.04 -5.93 14.81
C LEU A 69 -4.93 -4.88 15.00
N GLN A 70 -3.74 -5.35 15.34
CA GLN A 70 -2.53 -4.54 15.19
C GLN A 70 -1.88 -4.84 13.84
N ALA A 71 -1.47 -3.78 13.15
CA ALA A 71 -0.62 -3.91 11.98
C ALA A 71 0.72 -4.57 12.35
N ILE A 72 1.33 -5.28 11.40
CA ILE A 72 2.68 -5.80 11.58
C ILE A 72 3.61 -4.60 11.91
N PRO A 73 4.39 -4.66 13.01
CA PRO A 73 5.25 -3.56 13.39
C PRO A 73 6.22 -3.20 12.28
N ARG A 74 6.44 -1.89 12.08
CA ARG A 74 7.30 -1.38 11.00
C ARG A 74 8.49 -0.64 11.59
N LYS A 75 9.69 -0.89 11.07
CA LYS A 75 10.81 0.02 11.21
C LYS A 75 10.49 1.29 10.43
N VAL A 76 10.74 2.46 11.01
CA VAL A 76 10.50 3.76 10.36
C VAL A 76 11.76 4.62 10.40
N TRP A 77 12.05 5.29 9.29
CA TRP A 77 13.18 6.21 9.18
C TRP A 77 12.89 7.30 8.14
N LEU A 78 13.73 8.33 8.12
CA LEU A 78 13.60 9.43 7.17
C LEU A 78 14.17 9.02 5.81
N ASP A 79 13.40 9.23 4.75
CA ASP A 79 13.89 9.11 3.37
C ASP A 79 15.10 10.04 3.15
N PRO A 80 16.14 9.64 2.40
CA PRO A 80 17.32 10.48 2.15
C PRO A 80 17.00 11.86 1.55
N SER A 81 15.90 12.01 0.79
CA SER A 81 15.45 13.31 0.27
C SER A 81 14.94 14.27 1.36
N GLY A 82 14.65 13.74 2.56
CA GLY A 82 14.05 14.47 3.67
C GLY A 82 12.56 14.76 3.48
N LYS A 83 11.92 14.22 2.43
CA LYS A 83 10.54 14.56 2.05
C LYS A 83 9.48 13.67 2.68
N GLN A 84 9.80 12.43 3.04
CA GLN A 84 8.84 11.49 3.61
C GLN A 84 9.50 10.52 4.58
N LEU A 85 8.69 9.75 5.30
CA LEU A 85 9.19 8.64 6.10
C LEU A 85 9.08 7.35 5.28
N LEU A 86 10.14 6.55 5.30
CA LEU A 86 10.15 5.20 4.78
C LEU A 86 9.78 4.21 5.88
N GLN A 87 9.13 3.13 5.48
CA GLN A 87 8.63 2.12 6.40
C GLN A 87 8.87 0.72 5.83
N TRP A 88 9.30 -0.19 6.68
CA TRP A 88 9.48 -1.59 6.31
C TRP A 88 9.09 -2.49 7.47
N PRO A 89 8.50 -3.67 7.24
CA PRO A 89 8.22 -4.61 8.31
C PRO A 89 9.50 -4.90 9.09
N ILE A 90 9.34 -5.14 10.39
CA ILE A 90 10.46 -5.65 11.19
C ILE A 90 10.99 -6.96 10.58
N GLU A 91 12.31 -7.13 10.55
CA GLU A 91 12.93 -8.30 9.93
C GLU A 91 12.55 -9.63 10.61
N GLU A 92 12.08 -9.59 11.86
CA GLU A 92 11.60 -10.76 12.58
C GLU A 92 10.42 -11.45 11.89
N ILE A 93 9.58 -10.73 11.14
CA ILE A 93 8.45 -11.32 10.42
C ILE A 93 8.91 -12.36 9.39
N GLU A 94 10.14 -12.21 8.88
CA GLU A 94 10.70 -13.09 7.85
C GLU A 94 10.98 -14.49 8.40
N THR A 95 11.07 -14.65 9.72
CA THR A 95 11.20 -15.96 10.38
C THR A 95 9.94 -16.83 10.26
N LEU A 96 8.80 -16.23 9.91
CA LEU A 96 7.54 -16.93 9.69
C LEU A 96 7.41 -17.47 8.25
N ARG A 97 8.34 -17.12 7.35
CA ARG A 97 8.31 -17.58 5.95
C ARG A 97 8.51 -19.09 5.90
N GLY A 98 7.54 -19.80 5.30
CA GLY A 98 7.59 -21.23 5.05
C GLY A 98 8.18 -21.55 3.67
N GLN A 99 7.47 -22.39 2.91
CA GLN A 99 7.84 -22.73 1.54
C GLN A 99 7.92 -21.46 0.67
N ASN A 100 9.04 -21.31 -0.04
CA ASN A 100 9.25 -20.22 -0.97
C ASN A 100 8.92 -20.67 -2.40
N VAL A 101 8.11 -19.86 -3.09
CA VAL A 101 7.79 -20.01 -4.52
C VAL A 101 8.35 -18.80 -5.23
N GLN A 102 9.12 -19.03 -6.30
CA GLN A 102 9.73 -17.96 -7.09
C GLN A 102 9.28 -18.07 -8.54
N LEU A 103 8.89 -16.94 -9.10
CA LEU A 103 8.63 -16.75 -10.52
C LEU A 103 9.55 -15.63 -11.01
N SER A 104 10.15 -15.83 -12.18
CA SER A 104 11.06 -14.85 -12.78
C SER A 104 10.80 -14.73 -14.26
N ASN A 105 11.05 -13.54 -14.83
CA ASN A 105 10.97 -13.26 -16.26
C ASN A 105 9.64 -13.69 -16.90
N GLN A 106 8.54 -13.49 -16.17
CA GLN A 106 7.20 -13.73 -16.69
C GLN A 106 6.73 -12.49 -17.46
N GLU A 107 6.31 -12.70 -18.70
CA GLU A 107 5.69 -11.65 -19.51
C GLU A 107 4.19 -11.58 -19.20
N LEU A 108 3.72 -10.44 -18.73
CA LEU A 108 2.31 -10.19 -18.46
C LEU A 108 1.72 -9.36 -19.60
N LYS A 109 0.89 -9.97 -20.45
CA LYS A 109 0.21 -9.23 -21.52
C LYS A 109 -1.03 -8.51 -20.99
N SER A 110 -1.52 -7.54 -21.77
CA SER A 110 -2.71 -6.78 -21.40
C SER A 110 -3.92 -7.71 -21.19
N GLY A 111 -4.53 -7.60 -20.01
CA GLY A 111 -5.70 -8.41 -19.61
C GLY A 111 -5.40 -9.85 -19.18
N GLU A 112 -4.14 -10.29 -19.22
CA GLU A 112 -3.75 -11.61 -18.73
C GLU A 112 -3.52 -11.62 -17.22
N HIS A 113 -3.63 -12.80 -16.61
CA HIS A 113 -3.32 -13.05 -15.21
C HIS A 113 -2.40 -14.26 -15.12
N ILE A 114 -1.44 -14.20 -14.20
CA ILE A 114 -0.53 -15.31 -13.90
C ILE A 114 -0.85 -15.79 -12.49
N GLU A 115 -1.38 -16.99 -12.38
CA GLU A 115 -1.70 -17.61 -11.10
C GLU A 115 -0.43 -18.12 -10.41
N VAL A 116 -0.19 -17.67 -9.18
CA VAL A 116 0.91 -18.18 -8.34
C VAL A 116 0.41 -19.40 -7.55
N LYS A 117 0.93 -20.57 -7.90
CA LYS A 117 0.55 -21.85 -7.28
C LYS A 117 1.49 -22.24 -6.14
N ALA A 118 1.09 -23.26 -5.39
CA ALA A 118 1.89 -23.85 -4.29
C ALA A 118 2.20 -22.88 -3.13
N ILE A 119 1.28 -21.94 -2.86
CA ILE A 119 1.30 -21.06 -1.68
C ILE A 119 0.00 -21.20 -0.88
N THR A 120 0.03 -20.87 0.40
CA THR A 120 -1.19 -20.64 1.17
C THR A 120 -1.68 -19.22 0.91
N ALA A 121 -2.51 -19.03 -0.12
CA ALA A 121 -2.89 -17.70 -0.62
C ALA A 121 -3.53 -16.76 0.43
N ALA A 122 -4.16 -17.32 1.47
CA ALA A 122 -4.75 -16.55 2.56
C ALA A 122 -3.73 -16.13 3.65
N GLN A 123 -2.52 -16.68 3.63
CA GLN A 123 -1.44 -16.32 4.55
C GLN A 123 -0.08 -16.42 3.87
N ALA A 124 0.41 -15.30 3.33
CA ALA A 124 1.62 -15.25 2.53
C ALA A 124 2.34 -13.89 2.64
N ASP A 125 3.63 -13.86 2.33
CA ASP A 125 4.42 -12.64 2.12
C ASP A 125 4.89 -12.66 0.67
N VAL A 126 4.35 -11.74 -0.14
CA VAL A 126 4.60 -11.66 -1.58
C VAL A 126 5.46 -10.44 -1.85
N ASP A 127 6.60 -10.64 -2.50
CA ASP A 127 7.48 -9.58 -3.00
C ASP A 127 7.58 -9.73 -4.52
N ILE A 128 7.26 -8.67 -5.25
CA ILE A 128 7.24 -8.64 -6.71
C ILE A 128 7.89 -7.36 -7.23
N THR A 129 8.68 -7.49 -8.30
CA THR A 129 9.21 -6.37 -9.07
C THR A 129 8.67 -6.44 -10.50
N PHE A 130 8.03 -5.37 -10.93
CA PHE A 130 7.57 -5.19 -12.30
C PHE A 130 8.63 -4.45 -13.10
N SER A 131 8.90 -4.91 -14.32
CA SER A 131 9.70 -4.18 -15.31
C SER A 131 8.76 -3.65 -16.38
N ILE A 132 8.78 -2.34 -16.63
CA ILE A 132 7.86 -1.67 -17.55
C ILE A 132 8.63 -1.28 -18.81
N PRO A 133 8.51 -2.03 -19.92
CA PRO A 133 9.40 -1.88 -21.06
C PRO A 133 9.19 -0.58 -21.84
N ASN A 134 8.02 0.03 -21.74
CA ASN A 134 7.69 1.27 -22.46
C ASN A 134 6.72 2.11 -21.61
N LEU A 135 7.12 3.36 -21.34
CA LEU A 135 6.32 4.35 -20.62
C LEU A 135 5.65 5.38 -21.54
N ASP A 136 5.96 5.40 -22.84
CA ASP A 136 5.40 6.35 -23.82
C ASP A 136 3.87 6.24 -23.93
N LYS A 137 3.32 5.08 -23.56
CA LYS A 137 1.88 4.82 -23.54
C LYS A 137 1.19 5.32 -22.27
N ALA A 138 1.93 5.81 -21.26
CA ALA A 138 1.33 6.32 -20.03
C ALA A 138 0.41 7.51 -20.34
N GLU A 139 -0.76 7.53 -19.72
CA GLU A 139 -1.76 8.57 -19.97
C GLU A 139 -1.37 9.88 -19.26
N PRO A 140 -1.74 11.06 -19.80
CA PRO A 140 -1.38 12.33 -19.17
C PRO A 140 -2.00 12.44 -17.77
N PHE A 141 -1.22 12.93 -16.81
CA PHE A 141 -1.70 13.22 -15.47
C PHE A 141 -2.44 14.56 -15.44
N ASP A 142 -3.69 14.56 -14.96
CA ASP A 142 -4.46 15.80 -14.73
C ASP A 142 -4.03 16.42 -13.39
N PRO A 143 -3.49 17.66 -13.37
CA PRO A 143 -3.07 18.32 -12.13
C PRO A 143 -4.19 18.54 -11.10
N SER A 144 -5.47 18.44 -11.50
CA SER A 144 -6.60 18.50 -10.57
C SER A 144 -6.73 17.25 -9.69
N TRP A 145 -6.10 16.12 -10.05
CA TRP A 145 -6.08 14.88 -9.28
C TRP A 145 -5.16 14.96 -8.07
N THR A 146 -5.57 15.75 -7.07
CA THR A 146 -4.81 15.94 -5.83
C THR A 146 -5.08 14.87 -4.78
N ASN A 147 -6.21 14.16 -4.87
CA ASN A 147 -6.57 13.05 -3.98
C ASN A 147 -6.37 11.70 -4.70
N ALA A 148 -5.37 10.94 -4.26
CA ALA A 148 -5.07 9.61 -4.80
C ALA A 148 -6.23 8.63 -4.63
N GLN A 149 -6.98 8.71 -3.52
CA GLN A 149 -8.09 7.81 -3.23
C GLN A 149 -9.25 7.99 -4.20
N ASP A 150 -9.62 9.24 -4.49
CA ASP A 150 -10.67 9.56 -5.45
C ASP A 150 -10.25 9.13 -6.87
N LEU A 151 -8.97 9.36 -7.22
CA LEU A 151 -8.42 8.91 -8.49
C LEU A 151 -8.46 7.38 -8.62
N CYS A 152 -8.17 6.65 -7.54
CA CYS A 152 -8.25 5.21 -7.51
C CYS A 152 -9.68 4.70 -7.74
N GLY A 153 -10.68 5.33 -7.11
CA GLY A 153 -12.09 5.02 -7.34
C GLY A 153 -12.54 5.33 -8.78
N LEU A 154 -11.98 6.36 -9.41
CA LEU A 154 -12.26 6.71 -10.81
C LEU A 154 -11.55 5.77 -11.81
N LYS A 155 -10.32 5.37 -11.49
CA LYS A 155 -9.41 4.57 -12.34
C LYS A 155 -9.11 3.22 -11.71
N GLY A 156 -10.17 2.54 -11.26
CA GLY A 156 -10.11 1.25 -10.57
C GLY A 156 -9.53 0.12 -11.41
N SER A 157 -9.44 -1.08 -10.83
CA SER A 157 -8.73 -2.22 -11.44
C SER A 157 -9.32 -2.73 -12.75
N THR A 158 -10.58 -2.39 -13.06
CA THR A 158 -11.28 -2.78 -14.29
C THR A 158 -11.18 -1.73 -15.40
N VAL A 159 -10.68 -0.53 -15.09
CA VAL A 159 -10.55 0.58 -16.03
C VAL A 159 -9.19 0.52 -16.71
N GLN A 160 -9.19 0.03 -17.96
CA GLN A 160 -7.98 -0.04 -18.78
C GLN A 160 -7.33 1.33 -18.95
N GLY A 161 -6.01 1.36 -18.75
CA GLY A 161 -5.18 2.55 -18.90
C GLY A 161 -4.06 2.32 -19.90
N GLY A 162 -3.19 3.33 -20.03
CA GLY A 162 -2.01 3.25 -20.87
C GLY A 162 -0.94 2.32 -20.30
N VAL A 163 -0.57 2.57 -19.04
CA VAL A 163 0.36 1.75 -18.26
C VAL A 163 -0.31 1.41 -16.92
N GLY A 164 -0.94 0.25 -16.91
CA GLY A 164 -1.76 -0.26 -15.81
C GLY A 164 -3.26 -0.12 -16.01
N PRO A 165 -4.07 -0.72 -15.13
CA PRO A 165 -3.67 -1.32 -13.85
C PRO A 165 -2.84 -2.60 -14.00
N PHE A 166 -1.73 -2.72 -13.26
CA PHE A 166 -0.94 -3.96 -13.13
C PHE A 166 -0.52 -4.16 -11.67
N GLY A 167 -0.54 -5.40 -11.18
CA GLY A 167 -0.35 -5.66 -9.77
C GLY A 167 -0.71 -7.09 -9.36
N LEU A 168 -1.25 -7.23 -8.15
CA LEU A 168 -1.67 -8.49 -7.55
C LEU A 168 -3.19 -8.53 -7.38
N LEU A 169 -3.79 -9.67 -7.70
CA LEU A 169 -5.14 -10.02 -7.24
C LEU A 169 -5.00 -10.85 -5.98
N THR A 170 -5.33 -10.27 -4.84
CA THR A 170 -5.13 -10.90 -3.52
C THR A 170 -6.44 -11.43 -2.96
N LEU A 171 -6.36 -12.42 -2.07
CA LEU A 171 -7.54 -13.04 -1.43
C LEU A 171 -8.64 -13.39 -2.44
N ALA A 172 -8.23 -13.95 -3.58
CA ALA A 172 -9.11 -14.18 -4.73
C ALA A 172 -9.75 -15.57 -4.69
N SER A 173 -11.01 -15.66 -5.10
CA SER A 173 -11.69 -16.93 -5.36
C SER A 173 -11.23 -17.52 -6.71
N GLU A 174 -11.38 -18.84 -6.88
CA GLU A 174 -10.92 -19.57 -8.06
C GLU A 174 -11.46 -18.99 -9.39
N LYS A 175 -12.69 -18.46 -9.36
CA LYS A 175 -13.36 -17.86 -10.52
C LYS A 175 -13.27 -16.33 -10.56
N LEU A 176 -12.48 -15.71 -9.68
CA LEU A 176 -12.38 -14.25 -9.52
C LEU A 176 -13.74 -13.58 -9.26
N GLU A 177 -14.63 -14.25 -8.53
CA GLU A 177 -15.90 -13.69 -8.07
C GLU A 177 -15.70 -12.76 -6.87
N GLU A 178 -14.71 -13.06 -6.02
CA GLU A 178 -14.20 -12.21 -4.95
C GLU A 178 -12.70 -12.06 -5.14
N TYR A 179 -12.17 -10.85 -5.04
CA TYR A 179 -10.74 -10.57 -5.08
C TYR A 179 -10.47 -9.13 -4.63
N THR A 180 -9.29 -8.89 -4.07
CA THR A 180 -8.83 -7.55 -3.67
C THR A 180 -7.61 -7.17 -4.51
N PRO A 181 -7.78 -6.35 -5.57
CA PRO A 181 -6.69 -5.90 -6.41
C PRO A 181 -5.80 -4.87 -5.69
N VAL A 182 -4.49 -5.12 -5.70
CA VAL A 182 -3.44 -4.17 -5.28
C VAL A 182 -2.58 -3.87 -6.49
N PHE A 183 -2.62 -2.66 -7.03
CA PHE A 183 -2.08 -2.38 -8.35
C PHE A 183 -1.49 -0.99 -8.50
N PHE A 184 -0.55 -0.87 -9.44
CA PHE A 184 -0.02 0.40 -9.89
C PHE A 184 -0.71 0.89 -11.15
N ARG A 185 -0.66 2.21 -11.31
CA ARG A 185 -1.00 2.92 -12.54
C ARG A 185 -0.01 4.05 -12.74
N VAL A 186 0.52 4.18 -13.96
CA VAL A 186 1.54 5.19 -14.27
C VAL A 186 0.97 6.23 -15.23
N PHE A 187 1.23 7.49 -14.90
CA PHE A 187 0.82 8.65 -15.68
C PHE A 187 2.04 9.48 -16.10
N THR A 188 1.90 10.20 -17.20
CA THR A 188 2.88 11.19 -17.67
C THR A 188 2.62 12.52 -16.97
N GLY A 189 3.50 12.91 -16.04
CA GLY A 189 3.46 14.21 -15.39
C GLY A 189 4.25 15.28 -16.15
N LEU A 190 4.24 16.52 -15.63
CA LEU A 190 4.93 17.66 -16.26
C LEU A 190 6.47 17.53 -16.28
N TYR A 191 7.04 16.89 -15.26
CA TYR A 191 8.50 16.81 -15.07
C TYR A 191 9.00 15.37 -14.90
N LYS A 192 8.16 14.49 -14.39
CA LYS A 192 8.44 13.07 -14.17
C LYS A 192 7.14 12.27 -14.23
N HIS A 193 7.26 10.96 -14.33
CA HIS A 193 6.12 10.06 -14.21
C HIS A 193 5.47 10.17 -12.82
N VAL A 194 4.14 10.08 -12.80
CA VAL A 194 3.36 10.01 -11.56
C VAL A 194 2.86 8.59 -11.41
N VAL A 195 3.19 7.97 -10.28
CA VAL A 195 2.81 6.59 -9.99
C VAL A 195 1.76 6.57 -8.90
N LEU A 196 0.61 5.98 -9.22
CA LEU A 196 -0.48 5.72 -8.29
C LEU A 196 -0.43 4.27 -7.84
N LEU A 197 -0.49 4.02 -6.54
CA LEU A 197 -0.70 2.70 -5.95
C LEU A 197 -2.09 2.64 -5.34
N CYS A 198 -2.84 1.62 -5.73
CA CYS A 198 -4.23 1.37 -5.36
C CYS A 198 -4.38 0.04 -4.62
N SER A 199 -5.25 -0.01 -3.62
CA SER A 199 -5.88 -1.23 -3.09
C SER A 199 -7.37 -0.99 -3.13
N ASP A 200 -8.03 -1.64 -4.08
CA ASP A 200 -9.46 -1.46 -4.28
C ASP A 200 -10.22 -2.62 -3.63
N SER A 201 -11.03 -2.33 -2.61
CA SER A 201 -11.79 -3.36 -1.91
C SER A 201 -13.17 -3.60 -2.51
N GLY A 202 -13.54 -2.93 -3.61
CA GLY A 202 -14.88 -2.99 -4.20
C GLY A 202 -15.34 -4.41 -4.53
N SER A 203 -14.44 -5.25 -5.04
CA SER A 203 -14.68 -6.66 -5.39
C SER A 203 -14.26 -7.66 -4.31
N SER A 204 -13.89 -7.19 -3.12
CA SER A 204 -13.31 -8.04 -2.06
C SER A 204 -14.27 -9.09 -1.49
N SER A 205 -15.59 -8.86 -1.61
CA SER A 205 -16.59 -9.86 -1.20
C SER A 205 -17.92 -9.73 -1.95
N LEU A 206 -18.64 -10.84 -2.10
CA LEU A 206 -20.01 -10.92 -2.64
C LEU A 206 -21.06 -10.38 -1.66
N ARG A 207 -20.75 -10.24 -0.37
CA ARG A 207 -21.67 -9.67 0.61
C ARG A 207 -21.93 -8.20 0.27
N LYS A 208 -23.17 -7.87 -0.08
CA LYS A 208 -23.57 -6.56 -0.61
C LYS A 208 -23.70 -5.46 0.45
N GLU A 209 -24.05 -5.83 1.68
CA GLU A 209 -24.36 -4.88 2.74
C GLU A 209 -23.59 -5.19 4.02
N GLY A 210 -23.33 -4.14 4.82
CA GLY A 210 -22.64 -4.24 6.10
C GLY A 210 -21.11 -4.38 6.01
N LEU A 211 -20.53 -4.30 4.82
CA LEU A 211 -19.08 -4.26 4.66
C LEU A 211 -18.63 -2.89 4.16
N TYR A 212 -17.59 -2.35 4.79
CA TYR A 212 -16.89 -1.15 4.35
C TYR A 212 -15.83 -1.54 3.31
N LYS A 213 -16.08 -1.18 2.05
CA LYS A 213 -15.24 -1.57 0.89
C LYS A 213 -14.75 -0.37 0.08
N PRO A 214 -14.06 0.61 0.69
CA PRO A 214 -13.49 1.70 -0.08
C PRO A 214 -12.32 1.19 -0.93
N SER A 215 -11.98 1.98 -1.94
CA SER A 215 -10.63 1.94 -2.50
C SER A 215 -9.73 2.84 -1.65
N PHE A 216 -8.48 2.41 -1.43
CA PHE A 216 -7.42 3.16 -0.78
C PHE A 216 -6.29 3.38 -1.78
N ALA A 217 -5.60 4.51 -1.67
CA ALA A 217 -4.49 4.79 -2.57
C ALA A 217 -3.55 5.87 -2.05
N GLY A 218 -2.32 5.83 -2.56
CA GLY A 218 -1.29 6.84 -2.37
C GLY A 218 -0.45 7.01 -3.63
N PHE A 219 0.15 8.19 -3.78
CA PHE A 219 1.17 8.41 -4.81
C PHE A 219 2.52 7.88 -4.34
N VAL A 220 3.23 7.17 -5.22
CA VAL A 220 4.55 6.58 -4.95
C VAL A 220 5.61 7.57 -5.42
N ASP A 221 6.49 8.03 -4.52
CA ASP A 221 7.67 8.82 -4.90
C ASP A 221 8.80 7.89 -5.38
N VAL A 222 8.68 7.41 -6.61
CA VAL A 222 9.67 6.57 -7.29
C VAL A 222 10.10 7.24 -8.59
N ASP A 223 11.37 7.06 -8.95
CA ASP A 223 11.90 7.47 -10.25
C ASP A 223 11.94 6.26 -11.20
N LEU A 224 11.01 6.27 -12.16
CA LEU A 224 10.92 5.22 -13.18
C LEU A 224 11.84 5.49 -14.38
N ASP A 225 12.35 6.72 -14.55
CA ASP A 225 13.11 7.10 -15.74
C ASP A 225 14.50 6.45 -15.76
N ASP A 226 15.04 6.12 -14.57
CA ASP A 226 16.33 5.46 -14.43
C ASP A 226 16.26 3.94 -14.48
N THR A 227 15.18 3.35 -13.94
CA THR A 227 15.14 1.91 -13.63
C THR A 227 14.11 1.14 -14.45
N TYR A 228 13.06 1.80 -14.95
CA TYR A 228 11.88 1.18 -15.53
C TYR A 228 11.29 0.05 -14.66
N LYS A 229 11.52 0.11 -13.35
CA LYS A 229 11.15 -0.95 -12.41
C LYS A 229 10.41 -0.38 -11.21
N ILE A 230 9.44 -1.14 -10.74
CA ILE A 230 8.71 -0.83 -9.52
C ILE A 230 8.46 -2.09 -8.71
N SER A 231 8.69 -2.01 -7.40
CA SER A 231 8.51 -3.13 -6.48
C SER A 231 7.26 -2.95 -5.63
N LEU A 232 6.61 -4.06 -5.32
CA LEU A 232 5.47 -4.15 -4.41
C LEU A 232 5.71 -5.33 -3.48
N ARG A 233 5.61 -5.07 -2.18
CA ARG A 233 5.51 -6.12 -1.17
C ARG A 233 4.11 -6.11 -0.58
N THR A 234 3.52 -7.27 -0.36
CA THR A 234 2.18 -7.41 0.22
C THR A 234 2.15 -8.61 1.17
N PHE A 235 1.71 -8.37 2.41
CA PHE A 235 1.38 -9.45 3.34
C PHE A 235 -0.10 -9.78 3.23
N LEU A 236 -0.38 -11.07 3.12
CA LEU A 236 -1.72 -11.64 3.13
C LEU A 236 -1.90 -12.36 4.47
N HIS A 237 -3.04 -12.12 5.11
CA HIS A 237 -3.46 -12.83 6.30
C HIS A 237 -4.98 -13.00 6.26
N THR A 238 -5.51 -14.00 6.97
CA THR A 238 -6.95 -14.30 7.06
C THR A 238 -7.69 -13.27 7.92
N CYS A 239 -7.72 -12.03 7.46
CA CYS A 239 -8.67 -10.98 7.76
C CYS A 239 -8.43 -9.88 6.68
N PRO A 240 -9.39 -9.54 5.81
CA PRO A 240 -9.16 -8.69 4.63
C PRO A 240 -8.78 -7.24 4.94
N SER A 241 -8.77 -6.83 6.21
CA SER A 241 -8.46 -5.45 6.62
C SER A 241 -6.97 -5.09 6.51
N ASN A 242 -6.09 -6.05 6.24
CA ASN A 242 -4.63 -5.88 6.29
C ASN A 242 -3.94 -6.00 4.93
N ASN A 243 -4.38 -5.22 3.92
CA ASN A 243 -3.50 -4.93 2.79
C ASN A 243 -2.53 -3.81 3.19
N PHE A 244 -1.32 -4.18 3.58
CA PHE A 244 -0.28 -3.22 3.93
C PHE A 244 0.46 -2.77 2.65
N PHE A 245 0.55 -1.46 2.46
CA PHE A 245 1.39 -0.88 1.44
C PHE A 245 2.76 -0.53 2.02
N PHE A 246 3.82 -0.91 1.30
CA PHE A 246 5.17 -0.44 1.56
C PHE A 246 5.56 0.56 0.47
N PHE A 247 6.11 1.69 0.91
CA PHE A 247 6.85 2.66 0.10
C PHE A 247 8.26 2.75 0.68
#